data_AF-A0A1Q6GS74-F1
#
_entry.id   AF-A0A1Q6GS74-F1
#
_cell.length_a   1.000
_cell.length_b   1.000
_cell.length_c   1.000
_cell.angle_alpha   90.00
_cell.angle_beta   90.00
_cell.angle_gamma   90.00
#
_symmetry.space_group_name_H-M   'P 1'
#
loop_
_entity.id
_entity.type
_entity.pdbx_description
1 polymer ?
#
loop_
_entity_poly.entity_id
_entity_poly.type
_entity_poly.pdbx_seq_one_letter_code
_entity_poly.pdbx_strand_id
1 'polypeptide(L)'
;MEDYNIRNEQNDSNYEAKRLYEQLCGARYNNYPYETKDLEEDMALVNEVIMQYWKPRYLMDRRTGRAYEFMDGNEVLKTVSQDDIDWETLEDMPETAKRRAEELCFHFPSFIYKFSNGTAMVSWQLNPDGKYYMDDDGFGMTSDREINIYGFIDRQGRVVVKFQKAESKEKRDALRIEAENIVQ
;
A
#
# COMPACT_ATOMS: atom_id res chain seq x y z
N MET A 1 17.02 30.78 -0.16
CA MET A 1 17.33 29.74 -1.16
C MET A 1 16.53 28.47 -0.90
N GLU A 2 16.36 28.06 0.36
CA GLU A 2 15.50 26.92 0.75
C GLU A 2 14.04 27.07 0.29
N ASP A 3 13.39 28.22 0.51
CA ASP A 3 11.99 28.45 0.09
C ASP A 3 11.76 28.38 -1.43
N TYR A 4 12.78 28.65 -2.24
CA TYR A 4 12.66 28.60 -3.70
C TYR A 4 12.75 27.15 -4.20
N ASN A 5 13.60 26.34 -3.59
CA ASN A 5 13.77 24.92 -3.94
C ASN A 5 12.54 24.10 -3.55
N ILE A 6 11.98 24.33 -2.34
CA ILE A 6 10.77 23.63 -1.87
C ILE A 6 9.57 23.93 -2.79
N ARG A 7 9.41 25.18 -3.24
CA ARG A 7 8.32 25.55 -4.16
C ARG A 7 8.45 24.90 -5.52
N ASN A 8 9.67 24.72 -6.03
CA ASN A 8 9.90 24.04 -7.30
C ASN A 8 9.67 22.53 -7.18
N GLU A 9 10.19 21.88 -6.13
CA GLU A 9 9.96 20.45 -5.86
C GLU A 9 8.46 20.12 -5.70
N GLN A 10 7.71 20.98 -4.98
CA GLN A 10 6.27 20.81 -4.81
C GLN A 10 5.49 21.00 -6.12
N ASN A 11 5.94 21.92 -6.98
CA ASN A 11 5.34 22.13 -8.30
C ASN A 11 5.63 20.97 -9.25
N ASP A 12 6.86 20.45 -9.24
CA ASP A 12 7.28 19.31 -10.06
C ASP A 12 6.54 18.03 -9.61
N SER A 13 6.44 17.78 -8.31
CA SER A 13 5.66 16.67 -7.75
C SER A 13 4.18 16.74 -8.16
N ASN A 14 3.59 17.94 -8.11
CA ASN A 14 2.20 18.16 -8.51
C ASN A 14 2.00 17.97 -10.04
N TYR A 15 2.99 18.36 -10.84
CA TYR A 15 2.98 18.14 -12.28
C TYR A 15 3.07 16.65 -12.62
N GLU A 16 4.03 15.92 -12.04
CA GLU A 16 4.18 14.48 -12.26
C GLU A 16 2.96 13.69 -11.79
N ALA A 17 2.34 14.06 -10.66
CA ALA A 17 1.12 13.41 -10.19
C ALA A 17 -0.06 13.57 -11.17
N LYS A 18 -0.21 14.74 -11.81
CA LYS A 18 -1.23 14.97 -12.84
C LYS A 18 -0.92 14.21 -14.12
N ARG A 19 0.33 14.26 -14.58
CA ARG A 19 0.78 13.55 -15.77
C ARG A 19 0.59 12.04 -15.63
N LEU A 20 0.92 11.48 -14.47
CA LEU A 20 0.68 10.08 -14.15
C LEU A 20 -0.82 9.76 -14.21
N TYR A 21 -1.67 10.61 -13.62
CA TYR A 21 -3.13 10.43 -13.68
C TYR A 21 -3.65 10.38 -15.13
N GLU A 22 -3.25 11.34 -15.97
CA GLU A 22 -3.62 11.37 -17.39
C GLU A 22 -3.18 10.12 -18.14
N GLN A 23 -1.97 9.63 -17.86
CA GLN A 23 -1.48 8.36 -18.40
C GLN A 23 -2.37 7.19 -17.94
N LEU A 24 -2.69 7.12 -16.65
CA LEU A 24 -3.47 6.03 -16.05
C LEU A 24 -4.94 6.01 -16.53
N CYS A 25 -5.49 7.14 -16.96
CA CYS A 25 -6.82 7.18 -17.61
C CYS A 25 -6.88 6.44 -18.96
N GLY A 26 -5.73 6.07 -19.55
CA GLY A 26 -5.68 5.32 -20.79
C GLY A 26 -6.33 3.93 -20.69
N ALA A 27 -7.02 3.51 -21.75
CA ALA A 27 -7.75 2.24 -21.79
C ALA A 27 -6.90 1.01 -21.43
N ARG A 28 -5.57 1.05 -21.62
CA ARG A 28 -4.66 -0.05 -21.26
C ARG A 28 -4.74 -0.44 -19.78
N TYR A 29 -5.05 0.50 -18.89
CA TYR A 29 -5.12 0.24 -17.44
C TYR A 29 -6.42 -0.41 -16.98
N ASN A 30 -7.31 -0.70 -17.92
CA ASN A 30 -8.52 -1.51 -17.71
C ASN A 30 -8.41 -2.90 -18.36
N ASN A 31 -7.22 -3.26 -18.85
CA ASN A 31 -6.97 -4.51 -19.58
C ASN A 31 -5.71 -5.19 -19.06
N TYR A 32 -5.69 -6.52 -19.11
CA TYR A 32 -4.54 -7.34 -18.73
C TYR A 32 -3.23 -6.80 -19.35
N PRO A 33 -2.13 -6.67 -18.58
CA PRO A 33 -1.94 -7.15 -17.20
C PRO A 33 -2.43 -6.18 -16.11
N TYR A 34 -3.19 -5.14 -16.45
CA TYR A 34 -3.73 -4.17 -15.50
C TYR A 34 -5.24 -4.35 -15.27
N GLU A 35 -5.69 -3.86 -14.11
CA GLU A 35 -7.10 -3.61 -13.85
C GLU A 35 -7.24 -2.33 -13.03
N THR A 36 -8.33 -1.60 -13.21
CA THR A 36 -8.65 -0.44 -12.36
C THR A 36 -9.90 -0.77 -11.54
N LYS A 37 -9.78 -0.68 -10.21
CA LYS A 37 -10.86 -0.90 -9.25
C LYS A 37 -11.28 0.42 -8.61
N ASP A 38 -12.59 0.55 -8.37
CA ASP A 38 -13.12 1.65 -7.58
C ASP A 38 -12.87 1.40 -6.09
N LEU A 39 -12.31 2.40 -5.40
CA LEU A 39 -12.08 2.37 -3.96
C LEU A 39 -13.02 3.31 -3.20
N GLU A 40 -14.10 3.79 -3.82
CA GLU A 40 -15.01 4.81 -3.28
C GLU A 40 -14.35 6.19 -3.07
N GLU A 41 -15.15 7.19 -2.70
CA GLU A 41 -14.71 8.59 -2.50
C GLU A 41 -13.89 9.17 -3.67
N ASP A 42 -14.24 8.87 -4.93
CA ASP A 42 -13.48 9.27 -6.13
C ASP A 42 -12.06 8.70 -6.19
N MET A 43 -11.72 7.69 -5.38
CA MET A 43 -10.46 6.98 -5.42
C MET A 43 -10.54 5.75 -6.32
N ALA A 44 -9.47 5.49 -7.06
CA ALA A 44 -9.32 4.27 -7.83
C ALA A 44 -7.95 3.64 -7.58
N LEU A 45 -7.90 2.32 -7.67
CA LEU A 45 -6.68 1.53 -7.56
C LEU A 45 -6.41 0.86 -8.90
N VAL A 46 -5.25 1.16 -9.48
CA VAL A 46 -4.72 0.38 -10.59
C VAL A 46 -3.90 -0.76 -10.01
N ASN A 47 -4.33 -1.99 -10.27
CA ASN A 47 -3.54 -3.18 -10.00
C ASN A 47 -2.81 -3.64 -11.28
N GLU A 48 -1.70 -4.34 -11.09
CA GLU A 48 -0.98 -5.07 -12.14
C GLU A 48 -0.78 -6.52 -11.71
N VAL A 49 -0.82 -7.43 -12.67
CA VAL A 49 -0.44 -8.82 -12.45
C VAL A 49 1.07 -8.91 -12.35
N ILE A 50 1.58 -9.17 -11.14
CA ILE A 50 2.98 -9.44 -10.86
C ILE A 50 3.06 -10.82 -10.21
N MET A 51 3.91 -11.70 -10.76
CA MET A 51 4.05 -13.08 -10.29
C MET A 51 2.70 -13.82 -10.17
N GLN A 52 1.80 -13.59 -11.13
CA GLN A 52 0.43 -14.17 -11.20
C GLN A 52 -0.59 -13.62 -10.18
N TYR A 53 -0.24 -12.61 -9.37
CA TYR A 53 -1.16 -11.98 -8.42
C TYR A 53 -1.49 -10.55 -8.83
N TRP A 54 -2.75 -10.15 -8.64
CA TRP A 54 -3.18 -8.76 -8.79
C TRP A 54 -2.65 -7.94 -7.61
N LYS A 55 -1.73 -7.00 -7.90
CA LYS A 55 -1.08 -6.19 -6.88
C LYS A 55 -1.35 -4.69 -7.04
N PRO A 56 -1.56 -3.96 -5.93
CA PRO A 56 -1.60 -2.50 -5.94
C PRO A 56 -0.38 -1.90 -6.64
N ARG A 57 -0.58 -1.03 -7.64
CA ARG A 57 0.50 -0.27 -8.29
C ARG A 57 0.34 1.22 -8.10
N TYR A 58 -0.82 1.74 -8.47
CA TYR A 58 -1.07 3.18 -8.48
C TYR A 58 -2.39 3.52 -7.80
N LEU A 59 -2.34 4.55 -6.96
CA LEU A 59 -3.51 5.16 -6.37
C LEU A 59 -3.90 6.39 -7.19
N MET A 60 -5.15 6.47 -7.63
CA MET A 60 -5.69 7.57 -8.42
C MET A 60 -6.75 8.31 -7.62
N ASP A 61 -6.64 9.64 -7.56
CA ASP A 61 -7.64 10.55 -7.01
C ASP A 61 -8.33 11.29 -8.16
N ARG A 62 -9.54 10.85 -8.52
CA ARG A 62 -10.32 11.44 -9.62
C ARG A 62 -10.85 12.84 -9.27
N ARG A 63 -11.02 13.14 -7.98
CA ARG A 63 -11.45 14.45 -7.51
C ARG A 63 -10.39 15.51 -7.78
N THR A 64 -9.12 15.15 -7.64
CA THR A 64 -8.00 16.09 -7.85
C THR A 64 -7.30 15.92 -9.20
N GLY A 65 -7.60 14.85 -9.94
CA GLY A 65 -6.94 14.52 -11.20
C GLY A 65 -5.46 14.20 -11.01
N ARG A 66 -5.14 13.49 -9.92
CA ARG A 66 -3.75 13.14 -9.52
C ARG A 66 -3.64 11.65 -9.26
N ALA A 67 -2.44 11.12 -9.48
CA ALA A 67 -2.12 9.75 -9.15
C ALA A 67 -0.73 9.63 -8.54
N TYR A 68 -0.54 8.55 -7.80
CA TYR A 68 0.68 8.27 -7.03
C TYR A 68 1.07 6.82 -7.24
N GLU A 69 2.34 6.56 -7.54
CA GLU A 69 2.89 5.21 -7.53
C GLU A 69 2.97 4.76 -6.07
N PHE A 70 2.17 3.76 -5.69
CA PHE A 70 2.11 3.21 -4.34
C PHE A 70 3.20 2.17 -4.10
N MET A 71 3.42 1.32 -5.09
CA MET A 71 4.44 0.27 -5.14
C MET A 71 5.15 0.40 -6.49
N ASP A 72 6.39 -0.06 -6.66
CA ASP A 72 7.07 -0.18 -7.96
C ASP A 72 7.03 -1.61 -8.54
N GLY A 73 7.54 -1.79 -9.76
CA GLY A 73 7.52 -3.07 -10.46
C GLY A 73 8.39 -4.16 -9.81
N ASN A 74 9.28 -3.77 -8.88
CA ASN A 74 10.08 -4.68 -8.05
C ASN A 74 9.41 -4.94 -6.70
N GLU A 75 8.13 -4.57 -6.57
CA GLU A 75 7.32 -4.82 -5.38
C GLU A 75 7.79 -4.03 -4.14
N VAL A 76 8.44 -2.88 -4.35
CA VAL A 76 8.88 -1.98 -3.27
C VAL A 76 7.89 -0.82 -3.11
N LEU A 77 7.45 -0.55 -1.88
CA LEU A 77 6.55 0.57 -1.59
C LEU A 77 7.24 1.92 -1.83
N LYS A 78 6.52 2.86 -2.45
CA LYS A 78 7.03 4.18 -2.85
C LYS A 78 6.46 5.34 -2.03
N THR A 79 5.30 5.14 -1.41
CA THR A 79 4.67 6.14 -0.52
C THR A 79 4.85 5.83 0.96
N VAL A 80 5.63 4.80 1.28
CA VAL A 80 5.91 4.32 2.63
C VAL A 80 7.42 4.38 2.87
N SER A 81 7.81 4.75 4.08
CA SER A 81 9.19 4.78 4.56
C SER A 81 9.33 3.94 5.83
N GLN A 82 10.57 3.72 6.28
CA GLN A 82 10.81 3.00 7.54
C GLN A 82 10.27 3.76 8.77
N ASP A 83 10.12 5.08 8.68
CA ASP A 83 9.55 5.90 9.76
C ASP A 83 8.04 5.68 9.91
N ASP A 84 7.38 5.18 8.87
CA ASP A 84 5.95 4.87 8.83
C ASP A 84 5.61 3.51 9.45
N ILE A 85 6.60 2.84 10.04
CA ILE A 85 6.47 1.51 10.68
C ILE A 85 6.64 1.68 12.18
N ASP A 86 5.71 1.08 12.93
CA ASP A 86 5.79 1.02 14.39
C ASP A 86 6.61 -0.20 14.82
N TRP A 87 7.93 -0.03 14.79
CA TRP A 87 8.91 -1.09 15.05
C TRP A 87 8.77 -1.75 16.42
N GLU A 88 8.28 -1.03 17.43
CA GLU A 88 8.03 -1.59 18.78
C GLU A 88 7.03 -2.76 18.69
N THR A 89 6.03 -2.64 17.81
CA THR A 89 5.03 -3.71 17.62
C THR A 89 5.54 -4.90 16.82
N LEU A 90 6.73 -4.81 16.22
CA LEU A 90 7.35 -5.85 15.40
C LEU A 90 8.47 -6.60 16.13
N GLU A 91 8.85 -6.22 17.35
CA GLU A 91 10.04 -6.73 18.06
C GLU A 91 10.13 -8.26 18.12
N ASP A 92 9.02 -8.92 18.41
CA ASP A 92 8.88 -10.37 18.55
C ASP A 92 8.64 -11.11 17.21
N MET A 93 8.65 -10.41 16.08
CA MET A 93 8.53 -11.03 14.76
C MET A 93 9.84 -11.71 14.32
N PRO A 94 9.75 -12.77 13.48
CA PRO A 94 10.92 -13.35 12.82
C PRO A 94 11.73 -12.29 12.05
N GLU A 95 13.06 -12.40 12.08
CA GLU A 95 13.97 -11.50 11.36
C GLU A 95 13.65 -11.38 9.86
N THR A 96 13.18 -12.46 9.25
CA THR A 96 12.76 -12.46 7.83
C THR A 96 11.57 -11.55 7.56
N ALA A 97 10.61 -11.45 8.50
CA ALA A 97 9.48 -10.55 8.39
C ALA A 97 9.91 -9.09 8.61
N LYS A 98 10.75 -8.84 9.63
CA LYS A 98 11.31 -7.50 9.91
C LYS A 98 12.13 -6.99 8.73
N ARG A 99 12.99 -7.82 8.16
CA ARG A 99 13.78 -7.47 6.97
C ARG A 99 12.90 -7.08 5.78
N ARG A 100 11.78 -7.77 5.52
CA ARG A 100 10.85 -7.39 4.45
C ARG A 100 10.18 -6.05 4.71
N ALA A 101 9.86 -5.74 5.97
CA ALA A 101 9.38 -4.42 6.36
C ALA A 101 10.46 -3.34 6.15
N GLU A 102 11.72 -3.60 6.50
CA GLU A 102 12.86 -2.69 6.29
C GLU A 102 13.13 -2.42 4.80
N GLU A 103 12.99 -3.46 3.97
CA GLU A 103 13.13 -3.42 2.51
C GLU A 103 11.87 -2.86 1.81
N LEU A 104 10.81 -2.52 2.57
CA LEU A 104 9.52 -2.05 2.05
C LEU A 104 8.89 -3.00 1.02
N CYS A 105 9.13 -4.30 1.21
CA CYS A 105 8.80 -5.37 0.29
C CYS A 105 7.32 -5.80 0.39
N PHE A 106 6.56 -5.55 -0.67
CA PHE A 106 5.13 -5.85 -0.82
C PHE A 106 4.89 -7.14 -1.65
N HIS A 107 5.78 -8.11 -1.50
CA HIS A 107 5.81 -9.34 -2.31
C HIS A 107 4.68 -10.34 -1.99
N PHE A 108 4.15 -10.38 -0.78
CA PHE A 108 3.05 -11.30 -0.44
C PHE A 108 1.67 -10.65 -0.59
N PRO A 109 0.58 -11.44 -0.66
CA PRO A 109 -0.79 -10.94 -0.73
C PRO A 109 -1.05 -9.78 0.23
N SER A 110 -1.22 -8.58 -0.33
CA SER A 110 -1.33 -7.33 0.41
C SER A 110 -2.29 -6.39 -0.34
N PHE A 111 -3.09 -5.61 0.40
CA PHE A 111 -4.27 -4.96 -0.16
C PHE A 111 -4.45 -3.54 0.36
N ILE A 112 -4.93 -2.65 -0.52
CA ILE A 112 -5.52 -1.35 -0.14
C ILE A 112 -7.04 -1.53 -0.15
N TYR A 113 -7.68 -1.22 0.98
CA TYR A 113 -9.13 -1.31 1.10
C TYR A 113 -9.81 -0.02 0.61
N LYS A 114 -11.15 -0.03 0.58
CA LYS A 114 -11.96 1.15 0.20
C LYS A 114 -11.67 2.33 1.12
N PHE A 115 -11.74 3.53 0.54
CA PHE A 115 -11.64 4.78 1.26
C PHE A 115 -12.93 5.07 2.03
N SER A 116 -12.76 5.62 3.24
CA SER A 116 -13.82 6.18 4.05
C SER A 116 -13.25 7.34 4.87
N ASN A 117 -13.94 8.47 4.87
CA ASN A 117 -13.53 9.71 5.54
C ASN A 117 -12.11 10.13 5.15
N GLY A 118 -11.75 10.00 3.86
CA GLY A 118 -10.45 10.42 3.34
C GLY A 118 -9.27 9.48 3.63
N THR A 119 -9.51 8.34 4.29
CA THR A 119 -8.47 7.35 4.62
C THR A 119 -8.79 5.97 4.08
N ALA A 120 -7.78 5.13 3.87
CA ALA A 120 -7.93 3.72 3.56
C ALA A 120 -6.99 2.87 4.42
N MET A 121 -7.48 1.71 4.86
CA MET A 121 -6.62 0.71 5.51
C MET A 121 -5.77 0.02 4.44
N VAL A 122 -4.54 -0.32 4.82
CA VAL A 122 -3.65 -1.19 4.05
C VAL A 122 -3.34 -2.42 4.89
N SER A 123 -3.53 -3.61 4.34
CA SER A 123 -2.98 -4.84 4.89
C SER A 123 -1.71 -5.20 4.13
N TRP A 124 -0.62 -5.41 4.88
CA TRP A 124 0.68 -5.74 4.33
C TRP A 124 1.16 -7.05 4.95
N GLN A 125 1.19 -8.09 4.13
CA GLN A 125 1.65 -9.41 4.54
C GLN A 125 3.18 -9.47 4.46
N LEU A 126 3.83 -9.65 5.62
CA LEU A 126 5.28 -9.80 5.73
C LEU A 126 5.72 -11.26 5.65
N ASN A 127 4.84 -12.18 6.03
CA ASN A 127 5.08 -13.61 5.92
C ASN A 127 3.76 -14.32 5.62
N PRO A 128 3.68 -15.16 4.58
CA PRO A 128 2.49 -15.96 4.34
C PRO A 128 2.45 -17.16 5.30
N ASP A 129 1.31 -17.84 5.38
CA ASP A 129 1.26 -19.16 6.00
C ASP A 129 2.01 -20.20 5.15
N GLY A 130 2.27 -21.37 5.74
CA GLY A 130 3.04 -22.40 5.04
C GLY A 130 2.37 -22.98 3.79
N LYS A 131 1.07 -22.76 3.57
CA LYS A 131 0.38 -23.21 2.34
C LYS A 131 0.80 -22.41 1.12
N TYR A 132 1.33 -21.21 1.32
CA TYR A 132 1.86 -20.41 0.22
C TYR A 132 3.02 -21.09 -0.51
N TYR A 133 3.81 -21.90 0.21
CA TYR A 133 4.93 -22.67 -0.36
C TYR A 133 4.50 -24.05 -0.87
N MET A 134 3.22 -24.36 -0.79
CA MET A 134 2.70 -25.64 -1.27
C MET A 134 2.65 -25.61 -2.80
N ASP A 135 3.28 -26.59 -3.43
CA ASP A 135 3.24 -26.78 -4.88
C ASP A 135 1.92 -27.46 -5.31
N ASP A 136 1.72 -27.54 -6.64
CA ASP A 136 0.47 -28.01 -7.24
C ASP A 136 0.13 -29.48 -6.91
N ASP A 137 1.11 -30.29 -6.50
CA ASP A 137 0.90 -31.69 -6.09
C ASP A 137 0.72 -31.85 -4.56
N GLY A 138 0.73 -30.74 -3.81
CA GLY A 138 0.39 -30.69 -2.39
C GLY A 138 1.56 -30.91 -1.43
N PHE A 139 2.81 -30.88 -1.93
CA PHE A 139 4.03 -30.93 -1.13
C PHE A 139 4.58 -29.50 -0.88
N GLY A 140 5.70 -29.35 -0.19
CA GLY A 140 6.30 -28.03 0.06
C GLY A 140 5.68 -27.16 1.16
N MET A 141 4.55 -27.58 1.76
CA MET A 141 3.93 -26.88 2.89
C MET A 141 4.90 -26.77 4.08
N THR A 142 5.09 -25.56 4.59
CA THR A 142 5.91 -25.29 5.77
C THR A 142 5.05 -25.10 7.03
N SER A 143 5.68 -24.95 8.20
CA SER A 143 4.99 -24.61 9.46
C SER A 143 4.87 -23.10 9.70
N ASP A 144 5.07 -22.29 8.65
CA ASP A 144 5.06 -20.83 8.75
C ASP A 144 3.68 -20.30 9.13
N ARG A 145 3.69 -19.25 9.96
CA ARG A 145 2.48 -18.51 10.34
C ARG A 145 2.38 -17.25 9.50
N GLU A 146 1.16 -16.93 9.11
CA GLU A 146 0.83 -15.68 8.44
C GLU A 146 1.09 -14.50 9.39
N ILE A 147 1.81 -13.49 8.90
CA ILE A 147 2.12 -12.25 9.62
C ILE A 147 1.68 -11.10 8.73
N ASN A 148 0.68 -10.36 9.22
CA ASN A 148 0.22 -9.12 8.60
C ASN A 148 0.43 -7.94 9.54
N ILE A 149 0.84 -6.81 8.98
CA ILE A 149 0.76 -5.51 9.61
C ILE A 149 -0.28 -4.65 8.90
N TYR A 150 -0.81 -3.67 9.62
CA TYR A 150 -1.88 -2.81 9.15
C TYR A 150 -1.51 -1.35 9.41
N GLY A 151 -1.74 -0.51 8.42
CA GLY A 151 -1.60 0.94 8.51
C GLY A 151 -2.77 1.62 7.82
N PHE A 152 -2.83 2.94 7.94
CA PHE A 152 -3.81 3.75 7.20
C PHE A 152 -3.08 4.79 6.36
N ILE A 153 -3.57 4.98 5.15
CA ILE A 153 -3.06 5.97 4.20
C ILE A 153 -4.13 7.03 3.90
N ASP A 154 -3.68 8.23 3.55
CA ASP A 154 -4.53 9.25 2.96
C ASP A 154 -4.72 9.05 1.44
N ARG A 155 -5.44 9.98 0.80
CA ARG A 155 -5.70 9.96 -0.66
C ARG A 155 -4.46 10.10 -1.53
N GLN A 156 -3.32 10.49 -0.98
CA GLN A 156 -2.04 10.58 -1.68
C GLN A 156 -1.18 9.33 -1.45
N GLY A 157 -1.68 8.36 -0.69
CA GLY A 157 -0.95 7.16 -0.30
C GLY A 157 0.01 7.38 0.86
N ARG A 158 0.02 8.58 1.49
CA ARG A 158 0.89 8.89 2.62
C ARG A 158 0.34 8.23 3.86
N VAL A 159 1.23 7.64 4.67
CA VAL A 159 0.83 6.98 5.90
C VAL A 159 0.39 8.01 6.93
N VAL A 160 -0.82 7.84 7.46
CA VAL A 160 -1.40 8.67 8.53
C VAL A 160 -1.40 7.94 9.87
N VAL A 161 -1.49 6.61 9.86
CA VAL A 161 -1.30 5.75 11.03
C VAL A 161 -0.31 4.67 10.66
N LYS A 162 0.77 4.59 11.45
CA LYS A 162 1.91 3.70 11.19
C LYS A 162 1.48 2.24 11.06
N PHE A 163 2.20 1.53 10.18
CA PHE A 163 2.03 0.10 10.03
C PHE A 163 2.45 -0.63 11.31
N GLN A 164 1.52 -1.42 11.84
CA GLN A 164 1.70 -2.11 13.12
C GLN A 164 0.92 -3.42 13.18
N LYS A 165 1.22 -4.27 14.16
CA LYS A 165 0.39 -5.45 14.45
C LYS A 165 -1.02 -5.03 14.86
N ALA A 166 -2.03 -5.53 14.14
CA ALA A 166 -3.44 -5.31 14.48
C ALA A 166 -4.29 -6.53 14.11
N GLU A 167 -4.06 -7.65 14.80
CA GLU A 167 -4.73 -8.93 14.53
C GLU A 167 -6.23 -8.91 14.85
N SER A 168 -6.64 -8.15 15.86
CA SER A 168 -8.05 -8.02 16.24
C SER A 168 -8.77 -6.96 15.41
N LYS A 169 -10.07 -7.16 15.18
CA LYS A 169 -10.90 -6.20 14.49
C LYS A 169 -11.01 -4.90 15.29
N GLU A 170 -11.13 -5.00 16.60
CA GLU A 170 -11.27 -3.88 17.53
C GLU A 170 -10.05 -2.96 17.45
N LYS A 171 -8.84 -3.52 17.36
CA LYS A 171 -7.62 -2.73 17.18
C LYS A 171 -7.62 -2.02 15.82
N ARG A 172 -7.99 -2.70 14.74
CA ARG A 172 -8.10 -2.07 13.40
C ARG A 172 -9.17 -0.97 13.36
N ASP A 173 -10.27 -1.15 14.08
CA ASP A 173 -11.33 -0.15 14.18
C ASP A 173 -10.87 1.09 14.97
N ALA A 174 -10.09 0.91 16.05
CA ALA A 174 -9.48 2.01 16.78
C ALA A 174 -8.48 2.81 15.93
N LEU A 175 -7.59 2.12 15.21
CA LEU A 175 -6.64 2.75 14.29
C LEU A 175 -7.33 3.52 13.16
N ARG A 176 -8.48 3.03 12.68
CA ARG A 176 -9.30 3.76 11.70
C ARG A 176 -9.79 5.08 12.27
N ILE A 177 -10.37 5.07 13.46
CA ILE A 177 -10.88 6.29 14.11
C ILE A 177 -9.75 7.29 14.32
N GLU A 178 -8.56 6.83 14.72
CA GLU A 178 -7.37 7.67 14.80
C GLU A 178 -7.00 8.29 13.45
N ALA A 179 -6.91 7.49 12.40
CA ALA A 179 -6.59 7.95 11.04
C ALA A 179 -7.58 9.01 10.54
N GLU A 180 -8.88 8.77 10.73
CA GLU A 180 -9.94 9.70 10.33
C GLU A 180 -9.85 11.03 11.08
N ASN A 181 -9.48 11.03 12.36
CA ASN A 181 -9.29 12.27 13.13
C ASN A 181 -8.05 13.07 12.69
N ILE A 182 -7.03 12.41 12.12
CA ILE A 182 -5.80 13.08 11.65
C ILE A 182 -6.05 13.84 10.34
N VAL A 183 -6.91 13.31 9.46
CA VAL A 183 -7.17 13.91 8.13
C VAL A 183 -8.32 14.91 8.09
N GLN A 184 -9.08 15.04 9.19
CA GLN A 184 -10.18 15.99 9.34
C GLN A 184 -9.74 17.45 9.51
#